data_AF-A0AAP7CMU3-F1
#
_entry.id   AF-A0AAP7CMU3-F1
#
_cell.length_a   1.000
_cell.length_b   1.000
_cell.length_c   1.000
_cell.angle_alpha   90.00
_cell.angle_beta   90.00
_cell.angle_gamma   90.00
#
_symmetry.space_group_name_H-M   'P 1'
#
loop_
_entity.id
_entity.type
_entity.pdbx_description
1 polymer ?
#
loop_
_entity_poly.entity_id
_entity_poly.type
_entity_poly.pdbx_seq_one_letter_code
_entity_poly.pdbx_strand_id
1 'polypeptide(L)'
;MFDETLHAKALENELNVSFGGHSAKGLKAENQDAFAALNTKAQEKESKGVIACLADGCSSAKNAKQASQLSVTHFINEYLNTPESWAVKKSVSKVLASLNQWLYSQSVNYNHLGQRQADWMTTFTALILKSATGYIFHLGDTRITRLRGNKIEAITRDHKVNDTLTRALGAQLHQEIDVYEVELKADDIYILTCDGVHDVLPNSDIAKLINEHVNLDHTNLENAAKAITELALARGSDDNVSCLLVKVENIAEQKLDELYHSLTRRKIPPALNVGQKIDDYTVIRKLHASSRSHIYLVQQAPDIPPVVLKAPSVNFEDDVHYLQGFIREGWVGQRINHLNVMKVLSTQSQSRFLYHICEYMDGQTLSDWKHDVPHPEITQVRSIIEQIVHALRAFQRLDMVHRDLKLDNVMIDAHGKVTLIDYGTVSVAAMDESVKQIADDCPQGTADYTAPETLITMHADFKSDLFSLGVIAYELLCSKLPYKPLPLNHVAPKDYSHWHYTSIRKYRADIPFWLDQALMKALAPKPELRYQAFSEFINDINKPNPYLESTANKSSIMKRDPVMVWKCISLCLFIALVCVLIIKT
;
A
#
# COMPACT_ATOMS: atom_id res chain seq x y z
N MET A 1 -16.95 27.57 24.85
CA MET A 1 -18.15 26.75 25.07
C MET A 1 -18.07 25.66 24.01
N PHE A 2 -17.60 24.47 24.40
CA PHE A 2 -17.46 23.34 23.47
C PHE A 2 -18.86 22.96 23.00
N ASP A 3 -19.03 22.91 21.69
CA ASP A 3 -20.30 22.61 21.03
C ASP A 3 -20.54 21.09 21.10
N GLU A 4 -21.26 20.63 22.13
CA GLU A 4 -21.62 19.22 22.36
C GLU A 4 -22.29 18.57 21.14
N THR A 5 -22.95 19.38 20.31
CA THR A 5 -23.57 18.97 19.05
C THR A 5 -22.57 18.49 17.99
N LEU A 6 -21.31 18.93 18.05
CA LEU A 6 -20.24 18.49 17.13
C LEU A 6 -19.60 17.16 17.54
N HIS A 7 -19.58 16.83 18.83
CA HIS A 7 -19.10 15.52 19.30
C HIS A 7 -20.09 14.41 18.93
N ALA A 8 -21.40 14.71 19.00
CA ALA A 8 -22.46 13.82 18.54
C ALA A 8 -22.37 13.53 17.02
N LYS A 9 -22.13 14.54 16.19
CA LYS A 9 -21.95 14.36 14.73
C LYS A 9 -20.70 13.58 14.34
N ALA A 10 -19.62 13.67 15.12
CA ALA A 10 -18.39 12.89 14.87
C ALA A 10 -18.57 11.41 15.24
N LEU A 11 -19.43 11.09 16.22
CA LEU A 11 -19.79 9.71 16.57
C LEU A 11 -20.71 9.06 15.53
N GLU A 12 -21.48 9.85 14.77
CA GLU A 12 -22.34 9.35 13.70
C GLU A 12 -21.56 8.93 12.44
N ASN A 13 -20.35 9.45 12.19
CA ASN A 13 -19.59 9.22 10.94
C ASN A 13 -18.50 8.13 11.00
N GLU A 14 -18.40 7.39 12.10
CA GLU A 14 -17.46 6.25 12.19
C GLU A 14 -18.09 4.94 11.71
N LEU A 15 -17.26 4.04 11.16
CA LEU A 15 -17.65 2.65 10.91
C LEU A 15 -18.09 2.04 12.24
N ASN A 16 -19.38 1.77 12.36
CA ASN A 16 -19.97 1.17 13.54
C ASN A 16 -20.60 -0.16 13.17
N VAL A 17 -20.31 -1.16 13.98
CA VAL A 17 -20.65 -2.54 13.71
C VAL A 17 -21.09 -3.18 15.02
N SER A 18 -22.24 -3.85 14.98
CA SER A 18 -22.71 -4.70 16.05
C SER A 18 -22.54 -6.17 15.68
N PHE A 19 -22.30 -7.00 16.68
CA PHE A 19 -22.06 -8.43 16.50
C PHE A 19 -22.76 -9.22 17.58
N GLY A 20 -23.16 -10.44 17.24
CA GLY A 20 -23.70 -11.43 18.16
C GLY A 20 -23.50 -12.83 17.59
N GLY A 21 -23.12 -13.78 18.43
CA GLY A 21 -22.77 -15.12 17.96
C GLY A 21 -23.05 -16.19 19.00
N HIS A 22 -23.34 -17.38 18.53
CA HIS A 22 -23.56 -18.56 19.37
C HIS A 22 -22.88 -19.78 18.76
N SER A 23 -22.28 -20.61 19.61
CA SER A 23 -21.63 -21.85 19.21
C SER A 23 -21.89 -22.94 20.24
N ALA A 24 -22.24 -24.14 19.78
CA ALA A 24 -22.56 -25.28 20.62
C ALA A 24 -21.99 -26.58 20.04
N LYS A 25 -21.64 -27.51 20.94
CA LYS A 25 -21.10 -28.81 20.57
C LYS A 25 -22.08 -29.73 19.82
N GLY A 26 -23.38 -29.42 19.83
CA GLY A 26 -24.41 -30.29 19.27
C GLY A 26 -24.39 -31.70 19.87
N LEU A 27 -24.42 -32.72 18.99
CA LEU A 27 -24.35 -34.13 19.38
C LEU A 27 -22.91 -34.65 19.63
N LYS A 28 -21.88 -33.85 19.31
CA LYS A 28 -20.49 -34.23 19.54
C LYS A 28 -20.10 -34.15 21.02
N ALA A 29 -19.02 -34.85 21.37
CA ALA A 29 -18.49 -34.87 22.74
C ALA A 29 -17.96 -33.49 23.17
N GLU A 30 -17.40 -32.73 22.24
CA GLU A 30 -16.87 -31.39 22.45
C GLU A 30 -17.21 -30.45 21.29
N ASN A 31 -17.12 -29.15 21.56
CA ASN A 31 -17.21 -28.12 20.53
C ASN A 31 -15.82 -27.89 19.92
N GLN A 32 -15.68 -28.17 18.64
CA GLN A 32 -14.46 -28.01 17.86
C GLN A 32 -14.45 -26.70 17.07
N ASP A 33 -15.54 -25.92 17.11
CA ASP A 33 -15.63 -24.61 16.48
C ASP A 33 -15.07 -23.51 17.39
N ALA A 34 -14.58 -22.45 16.75
CA ALA A 34 -14.21 -21.21 17.40
C ALA A 34 -14.63 -20.03 16.54
N PHE A 35 -15.11 -18.96 17.17
CA PHE A 35 -15.32 -17.68 16.49
C PHE A 35 -14.90 -16.53 17.41
N ALA A 36 -14.60 -15.39 16.81
CA ALA A 36 -14.41 -14.15 17.55
C ALA A 36 -14.79 -12.95 16.68
N ALA A 37 -15.28 -11.90 17.33
CA ALA A 37 -15.52 -10.60 16.71
C ALA A 37 -14.91 -9.52 17.61
N LEU A 38 -14.22 -8.55 17.00
CA LEU A 38 -13.56 -7.46 17.68
C LEU A 38 -13.85 -6.14 16.96
N ASN A 39 -14.59 -5.27 17.63
CA ASN A 39 -14.66 -3.85 17.28
C ASN A 39 -13.44 -3.17 17.90
N THR A 40 -12.48 -2.84 17.04
CA THR A 40 -11.18 -2.28 17.44
C THR A 40 -11.33 -0.88 18.04
N LYS A 41 -10.35 -0.46 18.83
CA LYS A 41 -10.34 0.88 19.44
C LYS A 41 -10.33 1.95 18.34
N ALA A 42 -10.85 3.14 18.61
CA ALA A 42 -11.00 4.21 17.61
C ALA A 42 -9.72 4.46 16.76
N GLN A 43 -8.54 4.47 17.38
CA GLN A 43 -7.25 4.66 16.69
C GLN A 43 -6.84 3.46 15.81
N GLU A 44 -7.16 2.23 16.23
CA GLU A 44 -6.86 1.00 15.49
C GLU A 44 -7.89 0.73 14.39
N LYS A 45 -9.14 1.17 14.58
CA LYS A 45 -10.25 1.00 13.64
C LYS A 45 -9.96 1.61 12.27
N GLU A 46 -9.13 2.66 12.23
CA GLU A 46 -8.69 3.30 10.98
C GLU A 46 -7.80 2.40 10.13
N SER A 47 -6.79 1.79 10.74
CA SER A 47 -5.79 1.01 10.01
C SER A 47 -6.17 -0.47 9.91
N LYS A 48 -6.88 -1.01 10.91
CA LYS A 48 -7.22 -2.43 11.07
C LYS A 48 -8.70 -2.74 10.86
N GLY A 49 -9.59 -1.77 10.96
CA GLY A 49 -11.03 -2.01 10.83
C GLY A 49 -11.60 -2.89 11.94
N VAL A 50 -12.81 -3.38 11.73
CA VAL A 50 -13.51 -4.34 12.60
C VAL A 50 -13.25 -5.75 12.09
N ILE A 51 -13.00 -6.69 13.01
CA ILE A 51 -12.58 -8.05 12.68
C ILE A 51 -13.68 -9.02 13.12
N ALA A 52 -14.04 -9.97 12.28
CA ALA A 52 -14.85 -11.13 12.65
C ALA A 52 -14.28 -12.38 11.97
N CYS A 53 -14.12 -13.48 12.70
CA CYS A 53 -13.66 -14.73 12.14
C CYS A 53 -14.33 -15.94 12.78
N LEU A 54 -14.40 -17.02 12.00
CA LEU A 54 -14.96 -18.31 12.38
C LEU A 54 -14.06 -19.41 11.81
N ALA A 55 -13.77 -20.40 12.64
CA ALA A 55 -12.99 -21.58 12.30
C ALA A 55 -13.70 -22.82 12.81
N ASP A 56 -13.80 -23.82 11.96
CA ASP A 56 -14.37 -25.14 12.24
C ASP A 56 -13.23 -26.16 12.27
N GLY A 57 -13.12 -26.91 13.36
CA GLY A 57 -12.08 -27.91 13.54
C GLY A 57 -12.36 -29.14 12.68
N CYS A 58 -11.43 -29.53 11.82
CA CYS A 58 -11.66 -30.66 10.94
C CYS A 58 -11.80 -31.97 11.74
N SER A 59 -12.95 -32.63 11.68
CA SER A 59 -13.28 -33.83 12.48
C SER A 59 -12.29 -35.00 12.33
N SER A 60 -11.57 -35.07 11.21
CA SER A 60 -10.52 -36.08 10.99
C SER A 60 -9.23 -35.80 11.77
N ALA A 61 -9.05 -34.57 12.26
CA ALA A 61 -7.87 -34.10 12.95
C ALA A 61 -7.95 -34.35 14.46
N LYS A 62 -6.88 -34.92 15.03
CA LYS A 62 -6.82 -35.25 16.45
C LYS A 62 -6.87 -34.02 17.37
N ASN A 63 -6.37 -32.87 16.89
CA ASN A 63 -6.36 -31.61 17.63
C ASN A 63 -7.24 -30.53 16.96
N ALA A 64 -8.36 -30.94 16.37
CA ALA A 64 -9.30 -30.08 15.65
C ALA A 64 -9.69 -28.82 16.45
N LYS A 65 -10.10 -28.99 17.71
CA LYS A 65 -10.49 -27.90 18.62
C LYS A 65 -9.34 -26.94 18.91
N GLN A 66 -8.15 -27.45 19.19
CA GLN A 66 -6.99 -26.61 19.46
C GLN A 66 -6.57 -25.84 18.21
N ALA A 67 -6.69 -26.46 17.03
CA ALA A 67 -6.40 -25.82 15.75
C ALA A 67 -7.35 -24.65 15.46
N SER A 68 -8.66 -24.83 15.62
CA SER A 68 -9.65 -23.76 15.40
C SER A 68 -9.50 -22.61 16.41
N GLN A 69 -9.39 -22.92 17.70
CA GLN A 69 -9.23 -21.94 18.77
C GLN A 69 -7.95 -21.11 18.62
N LEU A 70 -6.82 -21.78 18.31
CA LEU A 70 -5.57 -21.09 18.06
C LEU A 70 -5.66 -20.23 16.81
N SER A 71 -6.28 -20.74 15.73
CA SER A 71 -6.39 -19.99 14.48
C SER A 71 -7.14 -18.67 14.67
N VAL A 72 -8.27 -18.70 15.36
CA VAL A 72 -9.06 -17.50 15.68
C VAL A 72 -8.27 -16.54 16.57
N THR A 73 -7.72 -17.04 17.68
CA THR A 73 -7.07 -16.19 18.69
C THR A 73 -5.77 -15.59 18.16
N HIS A 74 -4.94 -16.39 17.49
CA HIS A 74 -3.66 -15.94 16.94
C HIS A 74 -3.88 -14.99 15.76
N PHE A 75 -4.86 -15.27 14.89
CA PHE A 75 -5.17 -14.39 13.78
C PHE A 75 -5.49 -12.96 14.25
N ILE A 76 -6.39 -12.80 15.22
CA ILE A 76 -6.77 -11.48 15.73
C ILE A 76 -5.54 -10.77 16.32
N ASN A 77 -4.79 -11.44 17.19
CA ASN A 77 -3.64 -10.84 17.86
C ASN A 77 -2.54 -10.42 16.86
N GLU A 78 -2.19 -11.29 15.91
CA GLU A 78 -1.14 -10.98 14.95
C GLU A 78 -1.59 -9.93 13.93
N TYR A 79 -2.85 -9.96 13.49
CA TYR A 79 -3.38 -8.98 12.56
C TYR A 79 -3.33 -7.55 13.13
N LEU A 80 -3.70 -7.37 14.39
CA LEU A 80 -3.61 -6.07 15.07
C LEU A 80 -2.16 -5.57 15.19
N ASN A 81 -1.20 -6.48 15.35
CA ASN A 81 0.23 -6.15 15.45
C ASN A 81 0.93 -5.95 14.09
N THR A 82 0.24 -6.15 12.96
CA THR A 82 0.82 -5.81 11.64
C THR A 82 1.04 -4.29 11.51
N PRO A 83 1.98 -3.83 10.67
CA PRO A 83 2.16 -2.39 10.43
C PRO A 83 0.87 -1.69 9.98
N GLU A 84 0.59 -0.48 10.48
CA GLU A 84 -0.62 0.30 10.14
C GLU A 84 -0.69 0.67 8.64
N SER A 85 0.47 0.76 7.99
CA SER A 85 0.58 1.16 6.59
C SER A 85 0.31 0.02 5.59
N TRP A 86 0.31 -1.23 6.05
CA TRP A 86 0.03 -2.39 5.20
C TRP A 86 -1.44 -2.46 4.82
N ALA A 87 -1.69 -2.80 3.55
CA ALA A 87 -3.03 -3.12 3.06
C ALA A 87 -3.62 -4.34 3.80
N VAL A 88 -4.95 -4.38 3.95
CA VAL A 88 -5.65 -5.44 4.70
C VAL A 88 -5.29 -6.82 4.15
N LYS A 89 -5.32 -6.96 2.82
CA LYS A 89 -4.95 -8.18 2.10
C LYS A 89 -3.56 -8.69 2.48
N LYS A 90 -2.55 -7.81 2.48
CA LYS A 90 -1.17 -8.19 2.81
C LYS A 90 -1.03 -8.63 4.26
N SER A 91 -1.61 -7.86 5.18
CA SER A 91 -1.59 -8.17 6.61
C SER A 91 -2.19 -9.55 6.88
N VAL A 92 -3.40 -9.80 6.38
CA VAL A 92 -4.07 -11.10 6.56
C VAL A 92 -3.31 -12.23 5.88
N SER A 93 -2.87 -12.08 4.63
CA SER A 93 -2.10 -13.12 3.94
C SER A 93 -0.81 -13.48 4.67
N LYS A 94 -0.10 -12.50 5.26
CA LYS A 94 1.13 -12.76 6.04
C LYS A 94 0.84 -13.50 7.35
N VAL A 95 -0.20 -13.10 8.06
CA VAL A 95 -0.62 -13.76 9.31
C VAL A 95 -1.07 -15.20 9.02
N LEU A 96 -1.94 -15.41 8.03
CA LEU A 96 -2.43 -16.74 7.68
C LEU A 96 -1.34 -17.66 7.13
N ALA A 97 -0.38 -17.14 6.37
CA ALA A 97 0.77 -17.93 5.92
C ALA A 97 1.62 -18.41 7.10
N SER A 98 1.91 -17.54 8.08
CA SER A 98 2.64 -17.89 9.30
C SER A 98 1.89 -18.93 10.14
N LEU A 99 0.60 -18.70 10.37
CA LEU A 99 -0.28 -19.60 11.11
C LEU A 99 -0.39 -20.98 10.42
N ASN A 100 -0.57 -21.01 9.10
CA ASN A 100 -0.62 -22.25 8.34
C ASN A 100 0.69 -23.04 8.44
N GLN A 101 1.83 -22.37 8.31
CA GLN A 101 3.14 -23.00 8.45
C GLN A 101 3.33 -23.58 9.85
N TRP A 102 2.88 -22.88 10.89
CA TRP A 102 2.93 -23.37 12.27
C TRP A 102 2.06 -24.62 12.45
N LEU A 103 0.78 -24.58 12.07
CA LEU A 103 -0.15 -25.72 12.18
C LEU A 103 0.34 -26.95 11.38
N TYR A 104 0.85 -26.72 10.18
CA TYR A 104 1.44 -27.77 9.35
C TYR A 104 2.68 -28.39 10.03
N SER A 105 3.56 -27.56 10.61
CA SER A 105 4.75 -28.06 11.31
C SER A 105 4.41 -28.95 12.52
N GLN A 106 3.32 -28.65 13.24
CA GLN A 106 2.84 -29.49 14.34
C GLN A 106 2.31 -30.85 13.84
N SER A 107 1.69 -30.86 12.66
CA SER A 107 1.14 -32.08 12.04
C SER A 107 2.22 -33.01 11.48
N VAL A 108 3.35 -32.45 11.04
CA VAL A 108 4.49 -33.19 10.45
C VAL A 108 5.52 -33.63 11.49
N ASN A 109 5.46 -33.14 12.73
CA ASN A 109 6.33 -33.62 13.79
C ASN A 109 6.09 -35.12 14.06
N TYR A 110 7.16 -35.90 13.90
CA TYR A 110 7.18 -37.32 14.23
C TYR A 110 7.57 -37.47 15.70
N ASN A 111 6.84 -38.30 16.45
CA ASN A 111 7.28 -38.70 17.77
C ASN A 111 8.57 -39.55 17.69
N HIS A 112 9.23 -39.81 18.82
CA HIS A 112 10.44 -40.64 18.90
C HIS A 112 10.27 -42.08 18.35
N LEU A 113 9.05 -42.49 18.00
CA LEU A 113 8.69 -43.79 17.42
C LEU A 113 8.36 -43.71 15.92
N GLY A 114 8.58 -42.56 15.26
CA GLY A 114 8.33 -42.39 13.82
C GLY A 114 6.86 -42.30 13.42
N GLN A 115 5.94 -42.07 14.37
CA GLN A 115 4.51 -41.87 14.10
C GLN A 115 4.16 -40.37 14.10
N ARG A 116 3.25 -39.96 13.22
CA ARG A 116 2.71 -38.59 13.21
C ARG A 116 2.06 -38.28 14.56
N GLN A 117 2.44 -37.16 15.17
CA GLN A 117 2.14 -36.87 16.57
C GLN A 117 0.67 -36.46 16.79
N ALA A 118 0.10 -35.66 15.88
CA ALA A 118 -1.34 -35.36 15.76
C ALA A 118 -1.58 -34.40 14.59
N ASP A 119 -2.63 -34.59 13.79
CA ASP A 119 -3.02 -33.62 12.76
C ASP A 119 -3.69 -32.39 13.39
N TRP A 120 -3.27 -31.19 12.96
CA TRP A 120 -3.79 -29.88 13.35
C TRP A 120 -4.40 -29.21 12.11
N MET A 121 -5.70 -29.43 11.89
CA MET A 121 -6.40 -28.92 10.72
C MET A 121 -7.72 -28.25 11.08
N THR A 122 -8.00 -27.13 10.44
CA THR A 122 -9.23 -26.36 10.65
C THR A 122 -9.57 -25.55 9.39
N THR A 123 -10.85 -25.32 9.17
CA THR A 123 -11.31 -24.28 8.23
C THR A 123 -11.00 -22.90 8.82
N PHE A 124 -10.97 -21.88 7.98
CA PHE A 124 -10.80 -20.53 8.46
C PHE A 124 -11.46 -19.51 7.55
N THR A 125 -12.34 -18.72 8.14
CA THR A 125 -13.05 -17.65 7.46
C THR A 125 -12.96 -16.38 8.28
N ALA A 126 -12.51 -15.29 7.66
CA ALA A 126 -12.41 -13.98 8.28
C ALA A 126 -13.07 -12.89 7.42
N LEU A 127 -13.72 -11.96 8.10
CA LEU A 127 -14.32 -10.74 7.58
C LEU A 127 -13.63 -9.56 8.27
N ILE A 128 -13.02 -8.68 7.48
CA ILE A 128 -12.45 -7.40 7.95
C ILE A 128 -13.28 -6.28 7.34
N LEU A 129 -13.94 -5.49 8.16
CA LEU A 129 -14.71 -4.32 7.73
C LEU A 129 -13.87 -3.08 7.96
N LYS A 130 -13.49 -2.36 6.90
CA LYS A 130 -12.65 -1.16 7.00
C LYS A 130 -13.16 -0.11 6.02
N SER A 131 -13.45 1.09 6.55
CA SER A 131 -14.08 2.17 5.77
C SER A 131 -15.40 1.67 5.15
N ALA A 132 -15.56 1.79 3.83
CA ALA A 132 -16.70 1.30 3.07
C ALA A 132 -16.48 -0.09 2.41
N THR A 133 -15.42 -0.81 2.77
CA THR A 133 -15.04 -2.09 2.15
C THR A 133 -14.99 -3.23 3.16
N GLY A 134 -15.60 -4.36 2.81
CA GLY A 134 -15.43 -5.64 3.48
C GLY A 134 -14.43 -6.52 2.76
N TYR A 135 -13.41 -6.99 3.47
CA TYR A 135 -12.41 -7.94 2.98
C TYR A 135 -12.69 -9.30 3.58
N ILE A 136 -12.89 -10.31 2.74
CA ILE A 136 -13.18 -11.68 3.16
C ILE A 136 -12.03 -12.58 2.76
N PHE A 137 -11.58 -13.39 3.71
CA PHE A 137 -10.53 -14.40 3.54
C PHE A 137 -11.09 -15.74 3.93
N HIS A 138 -11.03 -16.71 3.03
CA HIS A 138 -11.77 -17.95 3.19
C HIS A 138 -10.97 -19.18 2.77
N LEU A 139 -11.05 -20.21 3.62
CA LEU A 139 -10.42 -21.51 3.44
C LEU A 139 -11.27 -22.60 4.11
N GLY A 140 -11.73 -23.58 3.34
CA GLY A 140 -12.55 -24.70 3.85
C GLY A 140 -14.02 -24.55 3.50
N ASP A 141 -14.91 -25.02 4.35
CA ASP A 141 -16.36 -25.09 4.13
C ASP A 141 -17.19 -24.30 5.15
N THR A 142 -16.56 -23.46 5.96
CA THR A 142 -17.29 -22.40 6.66
C THR A 142 -17.76 -21.32 5.69
N ARG A 143 -18.94 -20.73 5.90
CA ARG A 143 -19.57 -19.87 4.88
C ARG A 143 -19.77 -18.45 5.38
N ILE A 144 -19.52 -17.46 4.52
CA ILE A 144 -20.03 -16.10 4.66
C ILE A 144 -21.17 -15.88 3.66
N THR A 145 -22.32 -15.49 4.19
CA THR A 145 -23.42 -14.95 3.40
C THR A 145 -23.73 -13.52 3.83
N ARG A 146 -24.36 -12.73 2.96
CA ARG A 146 -24.81 -11.36 3.26
C ARG A 146 -26.32 -11.28 3.11
N LEU A 147 -26.98 -10.82 4.16
CA LEU A 147 -28.36 -10.37 4.14
C LEU A 147 -28.39 -8.87 3.86
N ARG A 148 -28.98 -8.48 2.73
CA ARG A 148 -29.23 -7.08 2.36
C ARG A 148 -30.71 -6.93 2.02
N GLY A 149 -31.42 -6.10 2.78
CA GLY A 149 -32.88 -6.12 2.78
C GLY A 149 -33.39 -7.51 3.18
N ASN A 150 -34.15 -8.17 2.31
CA ASN A 150 -34.69 -9.52 2.58
C ASN A 150 -34.02 -10.64 1.75
N LYS A 151 -32.86 -10.37 1.14
CA LYS A 151 -32.17 -11.35 0.29
C LYS A 151 -30.84 -11.75 0.91
N ILE A 152 -30.64 -13.07 1.09
CA ILE A 152 -29.35 -13.66 1.43
C ILE A 152 -28.60 -14.04 0.15
N GLU A 153 -27.37 -13.59 0.05
CA GLU A 153 -26.42 -13.90 -1.03
C GLU A 153 -25.19 -14.60 -0.44
N ALA A 154 -24.80 -15.73 -1.03
CA ALA A 154 -23.55 -16.39 -0.67
C ALA A 154 -22.36 -15.63 -1.27
N ILE A 155 -21.38 -15.28 -0.43
CA ILE A 155 -20.17 -14.60 -0.88
C ILE A 155 -19.04 -15.61 -1.07
N THR A 156 -18.87 -16.53 -0.13
CA THR A 156 -17.86 -17.59 -0.21
C THR A 156 -18.41 -18.85 -0.85
N ARG A 157 -17.49 -19.71 -1.32
CA ARG A 157 -17.77 -21.03 -1.89
C ARG A 157 -17.02 -22.07 -1.07
N ASP A 158 -17.68 -23.18 -0.76
CA ASP A 158 -17.06 -24.23 0.03
C ASP A 158 -15.94 -24.93 -0.74
N HIS A 159 -14.87 -25.29 -0.04
CA HIS A 159 -13.74 -26.05 -0.58
C HIS A 159 -13.85 -27.55 -0.25
N LYS A 160 -15.00 -28.18 -0.53
CA LYS A 160 -15.24 -29.62 -0.31
C LYS A 160 -15.59 -30.40 -1.58
N VAL A 161 -15.19 -31.66 -1.66
CA VAL A 161 -15.57 -32.63 -2.71
C VAL A 161 -16.01 -33.93 -2.05
N ASN A 162 -17.25 -34.37 -2.29
CA ASN A 162 -17.83 -35.57 -1.67
C ASN A 162 -17.61 -35.61 -0.14
N ASP A 163 -17.97 -34.51 0.54
CA ASP A 163 -17.81 -34.30 2.00
C ASP A 163 -16.36 -34.38 2.51
N THR A 164 -15.38 -34.35 1.62
CA THR A 164 -13.96 -34.26 1.97
C THR A 164 -13.44 -32.86 1.70
N LEU A 165 -12.86 -32.24 2.72
CA LEU A 165 -12.20 -30.94 2.64
C LEU A 165 -10.99 -30.99 1.68
N THR A 166 -10.96 -30.09 0.71
CA THR A 166 -9.84 -29.94 -0.25
C THR A 166 -8.83 -28.86 0.17
N ARG A 167 -9.24 -27.91 1.01
CA ARG A 167 -8.40 -26.80 1.50
C ARG A 167 -8.69 -26.49 2.95
N ALA A 168 -7.68 -26.58 3.82
CA ALA A 168 -7.79 -26.25 5.24
C ALA A 168 -6.46 -25.69 5.75
N LEU A 169 -6.50 -24.89 6.82
CA LEU A 169 -5.27 -24.48 7.51
C LEU A 169 -4.61 -25.70 8.12
N GLY A 170 -3.28 -25.78 7.99
CA GLY A 170 -2.48 -26.90 8.50
C GLY A 170 -2.49 -28.15 7.61
N ALA A 171 -3.31 -28.20 6.56
CA ALA A 171 -3.42 -29.38 5.69
C ALA A 171 -2.19 -29.54 4.76
N GLN A 172 -1.60 -28.43 4.30
CA GLN A 172 -0.44 -28.41 3.41
C GLN A 172 0.44 -27.20 3.73
N LEU A 173 1.73 -27.26 3.39
CA LEU A 173 2.69 -26.20 3.67
C LEU A 173 2.32 -24.86 2.99
N HIS A 174 1.76 -24.93 1.79
CA HIS A 174 1.31 -23.78 1.02
C HIS A 174 -0.18 -23.95 0.74
N GLN A 175 -0.98 -22.96 1.15
CA GLN A 175 -2.43 -22.93 0.93
C GLN A 175 -2.80 -21.67 0.17
N GLU A 176 -3.63 -21.81 -0.86
CA GLU A 176 -4.25 -20.69 -1.53
C GLU A 176 -5.49 -20.26 -0.76
N ILE A 177 -5.50 -19.01 -0.31
CA ILE A 177 -6.62 -18.41 0.43
C ILE A 177 -7.48 -17.67 -0.58
N ASP A 178 -8.77 -17.97 -0.62
CA ASP A 178 -9.71 -17.21 -1.45
C ASP A 178 -9.92 -15.83 -0.80
N VAL A 179 -9.78 -14.76 -1.59
CA VAL A 179 -9.93 -13.38 -1.12
C VAL A 179 -11.04 -12.69 -1.91
N TYR A 180 -12.00 -12.11 -1.19
CA TYR A 180 -13.11 -11.36 -1.78
C TYR A 180 -13.14 -9.94 -1.22
N GLU A 181 -13.52 -8.98 -2.05
CA GLU A 181 -13.80 -7.60 -1.66
C GLU A 181 -15.26 -7.28 -1.95
N VAL A 182 -15.95 -6.73 -0.98
CA VAL A 182 -17.37 -6.37 -1.07
C VAL A 182 -17.60 -4.94 -0.61
N GLU A 183 -18.49 -4.23 -1.29
CA GLU A 183 -18.96 -2.92 -0.87
C GLU A 183 -19.89 -3.05 0.35
N LEU A 184 -19.61 -2.28 1.39
CA LEU A 184 -20.42 -2.18 2.60
C LEU A 184 -21.58 -1.20 2.42
N LYS A 185 -22.75 -1.56 2.93
CA LYS A 185 -23.89 -0.64 3.09
C LYS A 185 -24.39 -0.70 4.52
N ALA A 186 -24.94 0.41 4.99
CA ALA A 186 -25.68 0.44 6.24
C ALA A 186 -26.81 -0.62 6.18
N ASP A 187 -27.07 -1.25 7.32
CA ASP A 187 -28.01 -2.36 7.52
C ASP A 187 -27.63 -3.69 6.84
N ASP A 188 -26.46 -3.81 6.22
CA ASP A 188 -25.96 -5.12 5.81
C ASP A 188 -25.68 -6.00 7.02
N ILE A 189 -26.09 -7.27 6.94
CA ILE A 189 -25.76 -8.28 7.94
C ILE A 189 -24.95 -9.38 7.28
N TYR A 190 -23.70 -9.54 7.72
CA TYR A 190 -22.84 -10.64 7.35
C TYR A 190 -23.05 -11.80 8.31
N ILE A 191 -23.25 -12.99 7.76
CA ILE A 191 -23.63 -14.20 8.48
C ILE A 191 -22.52 -15.23 8.24
N LEU A 192 -21.76 -15.54 9.29
CA LEU A 192 -20.71 -16.55 9.28
C LEU A 192 -21.25 -17.83 9.94
N THR A 193 -21.18 -18.96 9.24
CA THR A 193 -21.72 -20.25 9.74
C THR A 193 -20.79 -21.44 9.43
N CYS A 194 -20.76 -22.44 10.31
CA CYS A 194 -20.24 -23.77 9.98
C CYS A 194 -21.28 -24.63 9.24
N ASP A 195 -20.84 -25.76 8.69
CA ASP A 195 -21.64 -26.69 7.89
C ASP A 195 -22.81 -27.29 8.68
N GLY A 196 -22.63 -27.55 9.97
CA GLY A 196 -23.69 -28.00 10.87
C GLY A 196 -24.91 -27.07 10.96
N VAL A 197 -24.79 -25.80 10.52
CA VAL A 197 -25.91 -24.87 10.36
C VAL A 197 -26.41 -24.83 8.92
N HIS A 198 -25.53 -24.52 7.96
CA HIS A 198 -25.96 -24.16 6.61
C HIS A 198 -26.24 -25.35 5.68
N ASP A 199 -25.85 -26.57 6.05
CA ASP A 199 -26.25 -27.78 5.33
C ASP A 199 -27.66 -28.26 5.74
N VAL A 200 -28.15 -27.85 6.92
CA VAL A 200 -29.46 -28.23 7.46
C VAL A 200 -30.51 -27.12 7.32
N LEU A 201 -30.09 -25.85 7.39
CA LEU A 201 -31.00 -24.70 7.32
C LEU A 201 -30.94 -23.99 5.96
N PRO A 202 -32.08 -23.80 5.27
CA PRO A 202 -32.13 -22.96 4.09
C PRO A 202 -32.02 -21.48 4.48
N ASN A 203 -31.45 -20.68 3.57
CA ASN A 203 -31.29 -19.23 3.76
C ASN A 203 -32.60 -18.49 4.13
N SER A 204 -33.76 -18.98 3.67
CA SER A 204 -35.06 -18.38 4.01
C SER A 204 -35.36 -18.41 5.50
N ASP A 205 -34.98 -19.50 6.19
CA ASP A 205 -35.23 -19.66 7.61
C ASP A 205 -34.27 -18.81 8.44
N ILE A 206 -33.01 -18.74 8.02
CA ILE A 206 -32.00 -17.86 8.61
C ILE A 206 -32.46 -16.40 8.52
N ALA A 207 -32.89 -15.95 7.34
CA ALA A 207 -33.38 -14.58 7.14
C ALA A 207 -34.61 -14.27 8.02
N LYS A 208 -35.53 -15.25 8.15
CA LYS A 208 -36.72 -15.11 8.99
C LYS A 208 -36.35 -14.92 10.46
N LEU A 209 -35.48 -15.76 11.00
CA LEU A 209 -35.05 -15.68 12.41
C LEU A 209 -34.34 -14.36 12.74
N ILE A 210 -33.53 -13.84 11.81
CA ILE A 210 -32.90 -12.53 11.97
C ILE A 210 -33.95 -11.42 12.00
N ASN A 211 -34.91 -11.45 11.06
CA ASN A 211 -35.96 -10.43 10.95
C ASN A 211 -37.03 -10.47 12.06
N GLU A 212 -37.14 -11.58 12.81
CA GLU A 212 -38.06 -11.70 13.96
C GLU A 212 -37.62 -10.90 15.19
N HIS A 213 -36.33 -10.51 15.25
CA HIS A 213 -35.79 -9.73 16.36
C HIS A 213 -35.89 -8.22 16.07
N VAL A 214 -36.51 -7.47 16.98
CA VAL A 214 -36.66 -6.00 16.89
C VAL A 214 -35.38 -5.33 17.37
N ASN A 215 -34.88 -4.31 16.65
CA ASN A 215 -33.66 -3.55 16.98
C ASN A 215 -32.45 -4.48 17.19
N LEU A 216 -31.82 -4.90 16.09
CA LEU A 216 -30.66 -5.80 16.04
C LEU A 216 -29.38 -5.18 16.66
N ASP A 217 -29.42 -4.87 17.94
CA ASP A 217 -28.26 -4.57 18.77
C ASP A 217 -27.47 -5.85 19.11
N HIS A 218 -26.36 -5.72 19.85
CA HIS A 218 -25.52 -6.85 20.23
C HIS A 218 -26.30 -8.00 20.90
N THR A 219 -27.21 -7.69 21.82
CA THR A 219 -27.98 -8.71 22.55
C THR A 219 -28.97 -9.42 21.64
N ASN A 220 -29.65 -8.68 20.77
CA ASN A 220 -30.62 -9.26 19.84
C ASN A 220 -29.95 -10.05 18.71
N LEU A 221 -28.75 -9.66 18.26
CA LEU A 221 -27.95 -10.45 17.33
C LEU A 221 -27.50 -11.77 17.97
N GLU A 222 -27.13 -11.78 19.25
CA GLU A 222 -26.75 -13.02 19.96
C GLU A 222 -27.95 -13.97 20.11
N ASN A 223 -29.12 -13.43 20.46
CA ASN A 223 -30.37 -14.20 20.52
C ASN A 223 -30.76 -14.77 19.16
N ALA A 224 -30.63 -14.00 18.07
CA ALA A 224 -30.87 -14.47 16.71
C ALA A 224 -29.89 -15.59 16.31
N ALA A 225 -28.59 -15.41 16.58
CA ALA A 225 -27.58 -16.44 16.33
C ALA A 225 -27.88 -17.73 17.11
N LYS A 226 -28.29 -17.61 18.37
CA LYS A 226 -28.71 -18.74 19.20
C LYS A 226 -29.94 -19.45 18.61
N ALA A 227 -30.98 -18.72 18.24
CA ALA A 227 -32.18 -19.29 17.62
C ALA A 227 -31.88 -20.04 16.31
N ILE A 228 -30.94 -19.52 15.49
CA ILE A 228 -30.46 -20.19 14.27
C ILE A 228 -29.81 -21.54 14.63
N THR A 229 -28.87 -21.55 15.59
CA THR A 229 -28.19 -22.80 15.97
C THR A 229 -29.12 -23.82 16.64
N GLU A 230 -30.08 -23.36 17.45
CA GLU A 230 -31.07 -24.24 18.09
C GLU A 230 -32.03 -24.86 17.07
N LEU A 231 -32.44 -24.10 16.05
CA LEU A 231 -33.25 -24.62 14.95
C LEU A 231 -32.48 -25.65 14.11
N ALA A 232 -31.18 -25.44 13.87
CA ALA A 232 -30.33 -26.41 13.17
C ALA A 232 -30.28 -27.75 13.92
N LEU A 233 -30.08 -27.71 15.24
CA LEU A 233 -30.11 -28.91 16.10
C LEU A 233 -31.48 -29.57 16.09
N ALA A 234 -32.56 -28.79 16.19
CA ALA A 234 -33.94 -29.31 16.14
C ALA A 234 -34.28 -29.98 14.81
N ARG A 235 -33.63 -29.60 13.71
CA ARG A 235 -33.76 -30.22 12.38
C ARG A 235 -32.80 -31.37 12.11
N GLY A 236 -32.04 -31.79 13.12
CA GLY A 236 -31.23 -33.00 13.05
C GLY A 236 -29.79 -32.79 12.61
N SER A 237 -29.22 -31.61 12.81
CA SER A 237 -27.76 -31.42 12.68
C SER A 237 -27.01 -32.37 13.61
N ASP A 238 -26.05 -33.11 13.07
CA ASP A 238 -25.20 -34.07 13.77
C ASP A 238 -23.77 -33.56 14.04
N ASP A 239 -23.47 -32.33 13.63
CA ASP A 239 -22.18 -31.65 13.85
C ASP A 239 -22.26 -30.58 14.97
N ASN A 240 -21.15 -29.88 15.22
CA ASN A 240 -21.09 -28.62 15.92
C ASN A 240 -21.90 -27.57 15.14
N VAL A 241 -22.50 -26.63 15.88
CA VAL A 241 -23.29 -25.56 15.28
C VAL A 241 -22.75 -24.22 15.75
N SER A 242 -22.40 -23.37 14.80
CA SER A 242 -21.84 -22.04 15.04
C SER A 242 -22.42 -21.03 14.07
N CYS A 243 -22.87 -19.91 14.62
CA CYS A 243 -23.36 -18.76 13.85
C CYS A 243 -22.81 -17.48 14.47
N LEU A 244 -22.20 -16.62 13.65
CA LEU A 244 -21.77 -15.28 14.03
C LEU A 244 -22.40 -14.27 13.06
N LEU A 245 -23.15 -13.33 13.62
CA LEU A 245 -23.81 -12.25 12.89
C LEU A 245 -23.03 -10.95 13.10
N VAL A 246 -22.82 -10.22 12.01
CA VAL A 246 -22.10 -8.93 11.99
C VAL A 246 -22.94 -7.92 11.22
N LYS A 247 -23.56 -6.98 11.93
CA LYS A 247 -24.42 -5.93 11.37
C LYS A 247 -23.65 -4.63 11.20
N VAL A 248 -23.68 -4.07 10.00
CA VAL A 248 -23.13 -2.74 9.70
C VAL A 248 -24.17 -1.70 10.10
N GLU A 249 -23.95 -1.03 11.23
CA GLU A 249 -24.84 0.02 11.73
C GLU A 249 -24.71 1.30 10.91
N ASN A 250 -23.46 1.73 10.68
CA ASN A 250 -23.15 2.81 9.77
C ASN A 250 -21.78 2.59 9.10
N ILE A 251 -21.62 3.14 7.91
CA ILE A 251 -20.35 3.18 7.18
C ILE A 251 -19.65 4.51 7.44
N ALA A 252 -18.32 4.47 7.53
CA ALA A 252 -17.56 5.71 7.59
C ALA A 252 -17.62 6.40 6.23
N GLU A 253 -18.05 7.67 6.19
CA GLU A 253 -17.70 8.55 5.07
C GLU A 253 -16.17 8.76 5.08
N GLN A 254 -15.55 8.81 3.89
CA GLN A 254 -14.11 8.62 3.69
C GLN A 254 -13.23 9.43 4.68
N LYS A 255 -12.53 8.75 5.60
CA LYS A 255 -11.75 9.35 6.72
C LYS A 255 -10.65 10.35 6.37
N LEU A 256 -10.20 10.44 5.12
CA LEU A 256 -9.36 11.56 4.70
C LEU A 256 -10.10 12.87 5.00
N ASP A 257 -11.42 12.90 4.76
CA ASP A 257 -12.30 14.02 5.06
C ASP A 257 -12.39 14.32 6.55
N GLU A 258 -12.23 13.37 7.47
CA GLU A 258 -12.22 13.64 8.92
C GLU A 258 -10.89 14.22 9.42
N LEU A 259 -9.75 13.67 8.97
CA LEU A 259 -8.44 14.30 9.19
C LEU A 259 -8.42 15.69 8.53
N TYR A 260 -8.99 15.85 7.33
CA TYR A 260 -9.23 17.16 6.72
C TYR A 260 -10.10 18.01 7.61
N HIS A 261 -11.25 17.54 8.06
CA HIS A 261 -12.16 18.32 8.88
C HIS A 261 -11.55 18.72 10.23
N SER A 262 -10.59 17.96 10.77
CA SER A 262 -9.85 18.33 11.98
C SER A 262 -8.72 19.33 11.72
N LEU A 263 -8.04 19.23 10.57
CA LEU A 263 -6.86 20.02 10.22
C LEU A 263 -7.19 21.28 9.40
N THR A 264 -8.25 21.29 8.60
CA THR A 264 -8.85 22.49 7.97
C THR A 264 -9.54 23.40 8.99
N ARG A 265 -9.90 22.89 10.18
CA ARG A 265 -10.26 23.76 11.31
C ARG A 265 -9.06 24.56 11.82
N ARG A 266 -7.83 24.07 11.61
CA ARG A 266 -6.62 24.83 11.95
C ARG A 266 -6.41 25.88 10.88
N LYS A 267 -6.05 27.09 11.32
CA LYS A 267 -5.79 28.20 10.40
C LYS A 267 -4.45 28.00 9.72
N ILE A 268 -4.38 28.29 8.43
CA ILE A 268 -3.08 28.44 7.77
C ILE A 268 -2.39 29.67 8.40
N PRO A 269 -1.16 29.54 8.92
CA PRO A 269 -0.48 30.69 9.50
C PRO A 269 -0.14 31.71 8.41
N PRO A 270 -0.25 33.02 8.70
CA PRO A 270 0.20 34.05 7.77
C PRO A 270 1.71 33.92 7.55
N ALA A 271 2.22 34.49 6.46
CA ALA A 271 3.66 34.51 6.21
C ALA A 271 4.42 35.19 7.36
N LEU A 272 5.31 34.44 8.02
CA LEU A 272 6.05 34.90 9.20
C LEU A 272 7.34 35.62 8.81
N ASN A 273 7.73 36.58 9.66
CA ASN A 273 9.01 37.31 9.61
C ASN A 273 9.97 36.83 10.71
N VAL A 274 11.26 37.07 10.52
CA VAL A 274 12.29 36.77 11.53
C VAL A 274 11.95 37.52 12.83
N GLY A 275 12.04 36.81 13.95
CA GLY A 275 11.69 37.28 15.28
C GLY A 275 10.22 37.08 15.68
N GLN A 276 9.32 36.76 14.73
CA GLN A 276 7.93 36.44 15.06
C GLN A 276 7.79 35.04 15.67
N LYS A 277 6.74 34.86 16.47
CA LYS A 277 6.44 33.59 17.15
C LYS A 277 5.20 32.92 16.58
N ILE A 278 5.24 31.59 16.56
CA ILE A 278 4.10 30.71 16.29
C ILE A 278 4.14 29.58 17.33
N ASP A 279 3.12 29.53 18.17
CA ASP A 279 3.09 28.69 19.38
C ASP A 279 4.41 28.84 20.18
N ASP A 280 5.10 27.73 20.49
CA ASP A 280 6.36 27.72 21.24
C ASP A 280 7.60 28.05 20.40
N TYR A 281 7.44 28.35 19.11
CA TYR A 281 8.54 28.51 18.17
C TYR A 281 8.76 29.97 17.76
N THR A 282 10.03 30.39 17.72
CA THR A 282 10.44 31.71 17.21
C THR A 282 11.15 31.56 15.88
N VAL A 283 10.75 32.32 14.86
CA VAL A 283 11.39 32.28 13.53
C VAL A 283 12.76 32.93 13.59
N ILE A 284 13.80 32.16 13.27
CA ILE A 284 15.19 32.65 13.23
C ILE A 284 15.66 32.92 11.80
N ARG A 285 15.16 32.17 10.80
CA ARG A 285 15.52 32.38 9.38
C ARG A 285 14.39 31.91 8.46
N LYS A 286 14.18 32.60 7.34
CA LYS A 286 13.35 32.10 6.23
C LYS A 286 14.22 31.21 5.36
N LEU A 287 13.86 29.93 5.21
CA LEU A 287 14.60 28.98 4.39
C LEU A 287 14.12 29.04 2.94
N HIS A 288 12.81 29.00 2.75
CA HIS A 288 12.19 29.02 1.44
C HIS A 288 10.79 29.61 1.53
N ALA A 289 10.37 30.33 0.49
CA ALA A 289 9.02 30.85 0.35
C ALA A 289 8.59 30.61 -1.10
N SER A 290 7.64 29.71 -1.29
CA SER A 290 7.04 29.41 -2.60
C SER A 290 5.58 29.84 -2.61
N SER A 291 4.95 29.80 -3.77
CA SER A 291 3.50 29.99 -3.88
C SER A 291 2.72 28.98 -3.04
N ARG A 292 3.24 27.74 -2.90
CA ARG A 292 2.59 26.60 -2.25
C ARG A 292 2.84 26.55 -0.74
N SER A 293 4.07 26.78 -0.31
CA SER A 293 4.49 26.58 1.09
C SER A 293 5.55 27.57 1.54
N HIS A 294 5.56 27.81 2.85
CA HIS A 294 6.58 28.59 3.54
C HIS A 294 7.38 27.70 4.48
N ILE A 295 8.71 27.83 4.43
CA ILE A 295 9.65 27.02 5.21
C ILE A 295 10.53 27.96 6.04
N TYR A 296 10.50 27.73 7.35
CA TYR A 296 11.22 28.54 8.33
C TYR A 296 12.15 27.68 9.15
N LEU A 297 13.32 28.23 9.48
CA LEU A 297 14.12 27.73 10.58
C LEU A 297 13.60 28.39 11.85
N VAL A 298 13.25 27.58 12.84
CA VAL A 298 12.63 28.04 14.08
C VAL A 298 13.35 27.49 15.31
N GLN A 299 13.28 28.24 16.39
CA GLN A 299 13.90 27.94 17.67
C GLN A 299 12.82 27.82 18.76
N GLN A 300 12.79 26.70 19.49
CA GLN A 300 11.84 26.51 20.60
C GLN A 300 12.37 27.14 21.90
N ALA A 301 13.60 26.76 22.28
CA ALA A 301 14.32 27.32 23.42
C ALA A 301 15.81 27.42 23.08
N PRO A 302 16.61 28.33 23.69
CA PRO A 302 18.02 28.53 23.35
C PRO A 302 18.88 27.25 23.44
N ASP A 303 18.50 26.31 24.29
CA ASP A 303 19.27 25.10 24.61
C ASP A 303 18.93 23.91 23.70
N ILE A 304 17.89 24.04 22.89
CA ILE A 304 17.40 22.98 21.98
C ILE A 304 17.93 23.28 20.57
N PRO A 305 18.37 22.29 19.79
CA PRO A 305 18.74 22.53 18.39
C PRO A 305 17.57 23.14 17.58
N PRO A 306 17.84 24.04 16.61
CA PRO A 306 16.79 24.59 15.77
C PRO A 306 16.16 23.51 14.89
N VAL A 307 14.89 23.72 14.54
CA VAL A 307 14.07 22.81 13.74
C VAL A 307 13.45 23.54 12.56
N VAL A 308 12.97 22.80 11.57
CA VAL A 308 12.29 23.37 10.41
C VAL A 308 10.79 23.38 10.65
N LEU A 309 10.14 24.51 10.40
CA LEU A 309 8.69 24.64 10.37
C LEU A 309 8.26 24.79 8.91
N LYS A 310 7.48 23.82 8.41
CA LYS A 310 6.83 23.87 7.10
C LYS A 310 5.36 24.21 7.30
N ALA A 311 4.90 25.27 6.65
CA ALA A 311 3.50 25.68 6.65
C ALA A 311 2.98 25.80 5.21
N PRO A 312 1.70 25.47 4.95
CA PRO A 312 1.09 25.73 3.65
C PRO A 312 0.96 27.26 3.45
N SER A 313 0.85 27.67 2.19
CA SER A 313 0.58 29.05 1.83
C SER A 313 -0.92 29.34 1.91
N VAL A 314 -1.28 30.54 2.36
CA VAL A 314 -2.67 31.02 2.40
C VAL A 314 -3.30 31.03 1.00
N ASN A 315 -2.48 31.17 -0.05
CA ASN A 315 -2.95 31.13 -1.44
C ASN A 315 -3.57 29.78 -1.85
N PHE A 316 -3.36 28.72 -1.07
CA PHE A 316 -3.87 27.37 -1.30
C PHE A 316 -4.87 26.95 -0.22
N GLU A 317 -5.50 27.91 0.48
CA GLU A 317 -6.49 27.60 1.52
C GLU A 317 -7.75 26.92 0.97
N ASP A 318 -8.13 27.23 -0.27
CA ASP A 318 -9.28 26.65 -0.97
C ASP A 318 -8.91 25.41 -1.81
N ASP A 319 -7.61 25.12 -1.97
CA ASP A 319 -7.13 23.96 -2.72
C ASP A 319 -7.13 22.74 -1.80
N VAL A 320 -8.28 22.07 -1.76
CA VAL A 320 -8.47 20.87 -0.96
C VAL A 320 -7.37 19.86 -1.27
N HIS A 321 -7.14 19.51 -2.54
CA HIS A 321 -6.17 18.49 -2.96
C HIS A 321 -4.72 18.80 -2.53
N TYR A 322 -4.32 20.06 -2.58
CA TYR A 322 -3.01 20.47 -2.04
C TYR A 322 -2.93 20.27 -0.52
N LEU A 323 -3.95 20.74 0.22
CA LEU A 323 -4.03 20.51 1.67
C LEU A 323 -4.07 19.01 1.98
N GLN A 324 -4.65 18.22 1.06
CA GLN A 324 -4.63 16.78 1.13
C GLN A 324 -3.23 16.19 1.15
N GLY A 325 -2.40 16.60 0.19
CA GLY A 325 -1.00 16.23 0.14
C GLY A 325 -0.23 16.71 1.37
N PHE A 326 -0.45 17.95 1.82
CA PHE A 326 0.26 18.52 2.97
C PHE A 326 -0.01 17.77 4.28
N ILE A 327 -1.25 17.37 4.52
CA ILE A 327 -1.62 16.59 5.70
C ILE A 327 -1.03 15.18 5.65
N ARG A 328 -1.10 14.56 4.46
CA ARG A 328 -0.49 13.25 4.19
C ARG A 328 1.01 13.25 4.43
N GLU A 329 1.71 14.31 4.04
CA GLU A 329 3.15 14.48 4.28
C GLU A 329 3.49 14.34 5.77
N GLY A 330 2.80 15.08 6.64
CA GLY A 330 3.02 15.00 8.07
C GLY A 330 2.70 13.62 8.65
N TRP A 331 1.62 12.99 8.19
CA TRP A 331 1.22 11.64 8.62
C TRP A 331 2.25 10.58 8.25
N VAL A 332 2.78 10.65 7.02
CA VAL A 332 3.82 9.74 6.50
C VAL A 332 5.13 9.97 7.26
N GLY A 333 5.56 11.22 7.37
CA GLY A 333 6.86 11.56 7.97
C GLY A 333 6.97 11.22 9.47
N GLN A 334 5.85 11.15 10.20
CA GLN A 334 5.85 10.69 11.59
C GLN A 334 5.99 9.17 11.73
N ARG A 335 5.68 8.40 10.68
CA ARG A 335 5.68 6.93 10.68
C ARG A 335 6.90 6.31 10.02
N ILE A 336 7.66 7.08 9.24
CA ILE A 336 8.92 6.64 8.67
C ILE A 336 10.08 7.10 9.55
N ASN A 337 10.85 6.15 10.07
CA ASN A 337 12.08 6.43 10.79
C ASN A 337 13.26 5.75 10.07
N HIS A 338 14.01 6.54 9.30
CA HIS A 338 15.13 6.04 8.52
C HIS A 338 16.19 7.14 8.31
N LEU A 339 17.48 6.78 8.32
CA LEU A 339 18.59 7.75 8.25
C LEU A 339 18.57 8.62 6.99
N ASN A 340 18.12 8.05 5.87
CA ASN A 340 18.03 8.71 4.56
C ASN A 340 16.65 9.29 4.24
N VAL A 341 15.77 9.44 5.24
CA VAL A 341 14.45 10.09 5.09
C VAL A 341 14.32 11.16 6.16
N MET A 342 13.95 12.38 5.76
CA MET A 342 13.77 13.47 6.72
C MET A 342 12.74 13.06 7.78
N LYS A 343 13.03 13.33 9.03
CA LYS A 343 12.13 13.04 10.15
C LYS A 343 11.16 14.20 10.38
N VAL A 344 9.85 13.89 10.40
CA VAL A 344 8.83 14.79 10.94
C VAL A 344 8.70 14.54 12.44
N LEU A 345 8.87 15.60 13.22
CA LEU A 345 8.78 15.56 14.67
C LEU A 345 7.31 15.62 15.10
N SER A 346 6.97 14.86 16.15
CA SER A 346 5.65 14.92 16.75
C SER A 346 5.39 16.32 17.30
N THR A 347 4.33 16.97 16.84
CA THR A 347 3.89 18.29 17.30
C THR A 347 2.86 18.14 18.40
N GLN A 348 2.76 19.14 19.28
CA GLN A 348 1.72 19.16 20.31
C GLN A 348 0.33 19.20 19.66
N SER A 349 -0.56 18.32 20.11
CA SER A 349 -1.89 18.09 19.53
C SER A 349 -2.86 19.29 19.59
N GLN A 350 -2.46 20.41 20.22
CA GLN A 350 -3.32 21.54 20.54
C GLN A 350 -3.07 22.81 19.71
N SER A 351 -2.17 22.79 18.72
CA SER A 351 -1.94 23.98 17.88
C SER A 351 -3.21 24.39 17.11
N ARG A 352 -3.46 25.69 17.06
CA ARG A 352 -4.54 26.31 16.24
C ARG A 352 -4.13 26.47 14.78
N PHE A 353 -2.86 26.25 14.45
CA PHE A 353 -2.28 26.48 13.12
C PHE A 353 -1.92 25.18 12.42
N LEU A 354 -2.01 25.18 11.09
CA LEU A 354 -1.59 24.05 10.26
C LEU A 354 -0.11 24.20 9.89
N TYR A 355 0.77 23.41 10.52
CA TYR A 355 2.17 23.29 10.18
C TYR A 355 2.73 21.95 10.64
N HIS A 356 3.87 21.55 10.08
CA HIS A 356 4.65 20.40 10.53
C HIS A 356 6.03 20.86 10.97
N ILE A 357 6.58 20.20 12.00
CA ILE A 357 7.96 20.41 12.43
C ILE A 357 8.81 19.26 11.90
N CYS A 358 9.91 19.59 11.25
CA CYS A 358 10.86 18.64 10.69
C CYS A 358 12.25 18.88 11.28
N GLU A 359 13.10 17.86 11.21
CA GLU A 359 14.52 18.06 11.53
C GLU A 359 15.17 19.08 10.59
N TYR A 360 16.11 19.88 11.11
CA TYR A 360 16.94 20.74 10.28
C TYR A 360 18.09 19.96 9.68
N MET A 361 18.28 20.11 8.37
CA MET A 361 19.40 19.53 7.63
C MET A 361 20.29 20.65 7.10
N ASP A 362 21.58 20.58 7.45
CA ASP A 362 22.58 21.52 6.96
C ASP A 362 23.19 20.99 5.65
N GLY A 363 22.52 21.27 4.53
CA GLY A 363 22.91 20.78 3.22
C GLY A 363 22.19 21.53 2.10
N GLN A 364 22.37 21.07 0.87
CA GLN A 364 21.74 21.61 -0.32
C GLN A 364 20.94 20.55 -1.08
N THR A 365 20.05 20.97 -1.99
CA THR A 365 19.33 20.02 -2.85
C THR A 365 20.28 19.37 -3.85
N LEU A 366 19.93 18.21 -4.40
CA LEU A 366 20.71 17.61 -5.50
C LEU A 366 20.65 18.47 -6.78
N SER A 367 19.60 19.28 -6.92
CA SER A 367 19.45 20.24 -8.01
C SER A 367 20.56 21.30 -7.97
N ASP A 368 20.78 21.88 -6.78
CA ASP A 368 21.85 22.85 -6.52
C ASP A 368 23.23 22.18 -6.56
N TRP A 369 23.36 21.01 -5.93
CA TRP A 369 24.61 20.26 -5.90
C TRP A 369 25.12 19.90 -7.31
N LYS A 370 24.22 19.55 -8.23
CA LYS A 370 24.56 19.28 -9.64
C LYS A 370 25.14 20.53 -10.33
N HIS A 371 24.70 21.73 -9.94
CA HIS A 371 25.24 22.97 -10.47
C HIS A 371 26.68 23.21 -9.99
N ASP A 372 26.94 22.93 -8.71
CA ASP A 372 28.27 23.02 -8.11
C ASP A 372 29.24 21.93 -8.62
N VAL A 373 28.72 20.75 -8.91
CA VAL A 373 29.47 19.56 -9.36
C VAL A 373 28.94 19.07 -10.70
N PRO A 374 29.24 19.75 -11.82
CA PRO A 374 28.63 19.44 -13.13
C PRO A 374 29.13 18.13 -13.77
N HIS A 375 30.28 17.60 -13.31
CA HIS A 375 30.89 16.36 -13.82
C HIS A 375 31.30 15.45 -12.66
N PRO A 376 30.34 14.88 -11.92
CA PRO A 376 30.66 14.08 -10.75
C PRO A 376 31.31 12.75 -11.15
N GLU A 377 32.15 12.23 -10.26
CA GLU A 377 32.71 10.88 -10.38
C GLU A 377 31.59 9.84 -10.34
N ILE A 378 31.73 8.77 -11.13
CA ILE A 378 30.71 7.69 -11.19
C ILE A 378 30.49 7.08 -9.80
N THR A 379 31.56 6.96 -9.00
CA THR A 379 31.51 6.45 -7.62
C THR A 379 30.69 7.34 -6.69
N GLN A 380 30.77 8.66 -6.86
CA GLN A 380 30.00 9.61 -6.07
C GLN A 380 28.51 9.51 -6.39
N VAL A 381 28.15 9.45 -7.67
CA VAL A 381 26.74 9.25 -8.08
C VAL A 381 26.21 7.92 -7.56
N ARG A 382 26.99 6.83 -7.67
CA ARG A 382 26.61 5.52 -7.09
C ARG A 382 26.28 5.58 -5.61
N SER A 383 27.12 6.26 -4.82
CA SER A 383 26.87 6.46 -3.39
C SER A 383 25.57 7.21 -3.12
N ILE A 384 25.27 8.24 -3.91
CA ILE A 384 24.00 8.99 -3.81
C ILE A 384 22.81 8.07 -4.12
N ILE A 385 22.87 7.33 -5.24
CA ILE A 385 21.79 6.42 -5.66
C ILE A 385 21.56 5.30 -4.64
N GLU A 386 22.63 4.75 -4.06
CA GLU A 386 22.53 3.72 -3.02
C GLU A 386 21.80 4.23 -1.77
N GLN A 387 22.11 5.44 -1.32
CA GLN A 387 21.42 6.07 -0.19
C GLN A 387 19.95 6.38 -0.48
N ILE A 388 19.61 6.83 -1.70
CA ILE A 388 18.20 7.00 -2.11
C ILE A 388 17.48 5.65 -2.14
N VAL A 389 18.14 4.56 -2.59
CA VAL A 389 17.57 3.22 -2.53
C VAL A 389 17.32 2.77 -1.09
N HIS A 390 18.20 3.09 -0.13
CA HIS A 390 17.93 2.80 1.28
C HIS A 390 16.67 3.50 1.77
N ALA A 391 16.46 4.76 1.40
CA ALA A 391 15.22 5.50 1.67
C ALA A 391 14.01 4.81 1.02
N LEU A 392 14.02 4.57 -0.30
CA LEU A 392 12.90 3.95 -1.04
C LEU A 392 12.55 2.55 -0.52
N ARG A 393 13.53 1.78 -0.05
CA ARG A 393 13.26 0.49 0.60
C ARG A 393 12.52 0.63 1.93
N ALA A 394 12.71 1.74 2.65
CA ALA A 394 11.92 2.03 3.85
C ALA A 394 10.45 2.30 3.49
N PHE A 395 10.20 3.09 2.44
CA PHE A 395 8.85 3.29 1.88
C PHE A 395 8.22 1.97 1.44
N GLN A 396 8.95 1.17 0.65
CA GLN A 396 8.46 -0.12 0.15
C GLN A 396 8.09 -1.10 1.26
N ARG A 397 8.86 -1.15 2.37
CA ARG A 397 8.53 -2.02 3.52
C ARG A 397 7.20 -1.64 4.18
N LEU A 398 6.82 -0.38 4.06
CA LEU A 398 5.58 0.19 4.58
C LEU A 398 4.47 0.25 3.52
N ASP A 399 4.64 -0.36 2.34
CA ASP A 399 3.72 -0.25 1.19
C ASP A 399 3.40 1.20 0.81
N MET A 400 4.43 2.03 0.87
CA MET A 400 4.36 3.41 0.41
C MET A 400 5.14 3.57 -0.88
N VAL A 401 4.65 4.46 -1.76
CA VAL A 401 5.29 4.83 -3.03
C VAL A 401 5.49 6.34 -3.02
N HIS A 402 6.68 6.83 -3.33
CA HIS A 402 7.04 8.24 -3.22
C HIS A 402 6.31 9.14 -4.23
N ARG A 403 6.26 8.71 -5.50
CA ARG A 403 5.55 9.34 -6.63
C ARG A 403 6.08 10.68 -7.15
N ASP A 404 6.82 11.46 -6.36
CA ASP A 404 7.46 12.73 -6.82
C ASP A 404 8.97 12.71 -6.53
N LEU A 405 9.66 11.67 -6.99
CA LEU A 405 11.11 11.56 -6.80
C LEU A 405 11.85 12.38 -7.87
N LYS A 406 12.50 13.47 -7.46
CA LYS A 406 13.28 14.39 -8.32
C LYS A 406 14.45 14.99 -7.55
N LEU A 407 15.35 15.69 -8.25
CA LEU A 407 16.55 16.29 -7.65
C LEU A 407 16.24 17.31 -6.54
N ASP A 408 15.17 18.08 -6.68
CA ASP A 408 14.76 19.09 -5.68
C ASP A 408 14.25 18.45 -4.37
N ASN A 409 13.81 17.19 -4.43
CA ASN A 409 13.27 16.45 -3.30
C ASN A 409 14.35 15.59 -2.61
N VAL A 410 15.62 15.78 -2.92
CA VAL A 410 16.73 15.06 -2.29
C VAL A 410 17.77 16.07 -1.83
N MET A 411 18.16 16.01 -0.56
CA MET A 411 19.24 16.83 0.00
C MET A 411 20.52 16.03 0.18
N ILE A 412 21.66 16.72 0.05
CA ILE A 412 23.00 16.23 0.34
C ILE A 412 23.73 17.22 1.26
N ASP A 413 24.36 16.71 2.32
CA ASP A 413 25.19 17.52 3.22
C ASP A 413 26.68 17.50 2.82
N ALA A 414 27.49 18.31 3.53
CA ALA A 414 28.93 18.39 3.28
C ALA A 414 29.70 17.07 3.53
N HIS A 415 29.10 16.12 4.23
CA HIS A 415 29.66 14.79 4.49
C HIS A 415 29.18 13.74 3.45
N GLY A 416 28.34 14.13 2.50
CA GLY A 416 27.78 13.25 1.48
C GLY A 416 26.62 12.39 1.97
N LYS A 417 26.01 12.72 3.12
CA LYS A 417 24.77 12.08 3.58
C LYS A 417 23.62 12.57 2.72
N VAL A 418 22.88 11.63 2.14
CA VAL A 418 21.72 11.90 1.31
C VAL A 418 20.44 11.66 2.09
N THR A 419 19.52 12.61 2.02
CA THR A 419 18.23 12.55 2.71
C THR A 419 17.10 12.91 1.76
N LEU A 420 16.10 12.05 1.65
CA LEU A 420 14.89 12.31 0.89
C LEU A 420 13.98 13.29 1.65
N ILE A 421 13.53 14.32 0.97
CA ILE A 421 12.72 15.42 1.50
C ILE A 421 11.45 15.57 0.67
N ASP A 422 10.35 15.97 1.32
CA ASP A 422 9.01 16.11 0.74
C ASP A 422 8.32 14.80 0.33
N TYR A 423 7.23 14.48 1.01
CA TYR A 423 6.41 13.29 0.78
C TYR A 423 4.92 13.64 0.64
N GLY A 424 4.60 14.86 0.20
CA GLY A 424 3.21 15.30 -0.02
C GLY A 424 2.45 14.50 -1.06
N THR A 425 3.14 13.81 -1.97
CA THR A 425 2.56 12.98 -3.03
C THR A 425 2.58 11.49 -2.73
N VAL A 426 3.10 11.07 -1.57
CA VAL A 426 3.26 9.66 -1.23
C VAL A 426 1.91 8.93 -1.29
N SER A 427 1.87 7.80 -1.98
CA SER A 427 0.75 6.86 -1.94
C SER A 427 0.95 5.89 -0.78
N VAL A 428 -0.11 5.62 -0.04
CA VAL A 428 -0.12 4.69 1.09
C VAL A 428 -1.17 3.62 0.80
N ALA A 429 -0.75 2.38 0.61
CA ALA A 429 -1.65 1.31 0.16
C ALA A 429 -2.88 1.15 1.07
N ALA A 430 -2.72 1.25 2.39
CA ALA A 430 -3.82 1.17 3.35
C ALA A 430 -4.85 2.31 3.24
N MET A 431 -4.50 3.45 2.63
CA MET A 431 -5.36 4.63 2.49
C MET A 431 -5.96 4.69 1.07
N ASP A 432 -5.18 4.29 0.06
CA ASP A 432 -5.58 4.31 -1.35
C ASP A 432 -6.49 3.14 -1.75
N GLU A 433 -6.80 2.20 -0.83
CA GLU A 433 -7.79 1.11 -0.99
C GLU A 433 -9.18 1.62 -1.43
N SER A 434 -9.50 2.91 -1.23
CA SER A 434 -10.79 3.53 -1.58
C SER A 434 -10.69 4.79 -2.46
N VAL A 435 -9.48 5.30 -2.72
CA VAL A 435 -9.26 6.62 -3.33
C VAL A 435 -8.65 6.48 -4.72
N LYS A 436 -9.47 6.54 -5.76
CA LYS A 436 -8.99 6.87 -7.12
C LYS A 436 -8.69 8.36 -7.19
N GLN A 437 -7.54 8.79 -6.67
CA GLN A 437 -7.15 10.20 -6.79
C GLN A 437 -6.55 10.49 -8.17
N ILE A 438 -7.28 11.31 -8.90
CA ILE A 438 -7.03 11.83 -10.24
C ILE A 438 -5.85 12.81 -10.21
N ALA A 439 -5.04 12.72 -11.26
CA ALA A 439 -3.84 13.50 -11.53
C ALA A 439 -4.16 14.72 -12.42
N ASP A 440 -4.95 15.67 -11.93
CA ASP A 440 -5.33 16.83 -12.77
C ASP A 440 -4.29 17.97 -12.79
N ASP A 441 -3.21 17.90 -12.00
CA ASP A 441 -2.22 18.98 -11.99
C ASP A 441 -0.78 18.50 -11.68
N CYS A 442 -0.21 17.65 -12.55
CA CYS A 442 1.21 17.33 -12.49
C CYS A 442 2.04 18.45 -13.16
N PRO A 443 2.85 19.24 -12.41
CA PRO A 443 3.66 20.30 -13.00
C PRO A 443 4.71 19.73 -13.96
N GLN A 444 5.02 20.45 -15.05
CA GLN A 444 5.92 19.98 -16.12
C GLN A 444 7.27 19.43 -15.61
N GLY A 445 7.89 20.10 -14.63
CA GLY A 445 9.17 19.64 -14.05
C GLY A 445 9.08 18.32 -13.27
N THR A 446 7.93 17.98 -12.71
CA THR A 446 7.68 16.66 -12.11
C THR A 446 7.39 15.61 -13.18
N ALA A 447 6.73 15.99 -14.27
CA ALA A 447 6.40 15.08 -15.37
C ALA A 447 7.64 14.47 -16.04
N ASP A 448 8.77 15.18 -16.07
CA ASP A 448 10.02 14.68 -16.66
C ASP A 448 10.69 13.55 -15.85
N TYR A 449 10.42 13.45 -14.54
CA TYR A 449 10.85 12.32 -13.69
C TYR A 449 9.78 11.24 -13.55
N THR A 450 8.52 11.60 -13.77
CA THR A 450 7.37 10.71 -13.54
C THR A 450 7.39 9.53 -14.52
N ALA A 451 7.12 8.34 -13.98
CA ALA A 451 7.06 7.13 -14.79
C ALA A 451 5.90 7.17 -15.81
N PRO A 452 6.09 6.63 -17.02
CA PRO A 452 5.08 6.67 -18.09
C PRO A 452 3.73 6.08 -17.66
N GLU A 453 3.74 4.95 -16.95
CA GLU A 453 2.51 4.29 -16.49
C GLU A 453 1.73 5.17 -15.52
N THR A 454 2.40 5.97 -14.68
CA THR A 454 1.72 6.89 -13.76
C THR A 454 1.00 7.99 -14.51
N LEU A 455 1.55 8.45 -15.64
CA LEU A 455 0.90 9.45 -16.50
C LEU A 455 -0.23 8.85 -17.36
N ILE A 456 -0.14 7.58 -17.73
CA ILE A 456 -1.11 6.90 -18.62
C ILE A 456 -2.29 6.31 -17.83
N THR A 457 -2.02 5.57 -16.75
CA THR A 457 -3.02 4.77 -16.02
C THR A 457 -3.36 5.33 -14.65
N MET A 458 -2.68 6.40 -14.21
CA MET A 458 -2.77 6.95 -12.85
C MET A 458 -2.42 5.95 -11.75
N HIS A 459 -1.71 4.87 -12.10
CA HIS A 459 -1.19 3.90 -11.14
C HIS A 459 0.31 4.10 -10.94
N ALA A 460 0.75 4.03 -9.70
CA ALA A 460 2.16 4.07 -9.34
C ALA A 460 2.48 2.97 -8.35
N ASP A 461 3.58 2.27 -8.57
CA ASP A 461 4.13 1.29 -7.66
C ASP A 461 5.63 1.58 -7.42
N PHE A 462 6.32 0.68 -6.71
CA PHE A 462 7.76 0.84 -6.47
C PHE A 462 8.59 0.89 -7.77
N LYS A 463 8.09 0.36 -8.89
CA LYS A 463 8.77 0.42 -10.19
C LYS A 463 8.64 1.80 -10.82
N SER A 464 7.62 2.56 -10.46
CA SER A 464 7.48 3.98 -10.83
C SER A 464 8.53 4.83 -10.11
N ASP A 465 8.77 4.57 -8.81
CA ASP A 465 9.88 5.21 -8.06
C ASP A 465 11.25 4.77 -8.61
N LEU A 466 11.40 3.50 -9.01
CA LEU A 466 12.61 2.99 -9.66
C LEU A 466 12.92 3.72 -10.97
N PHE A 467 11.90 3.99 -11.80
CA PHE A 467 12.07 4.77 -13.02
C PHE A 467 12.56 6.18 -12.71
N SER A 468 11.90 6.85 -11.76
CA SER A 468 12.26 8.21 -11.32
C SER A 468 13.70 8.26 -10.79
N LEU A 469 14.11 7.24 -10.02
CA LEU A 469 15.50 7.07 -9.57
C LEU A 469 16.47 6.88 -10.74
N GLY A 470 16.06 6.13 -11.78
CA GLY A 470 16.82 6.00 -13.03
C GLY A 470 17.02 7.34 -13.73
N VAL A 471 16.00 8.21 -13.73
CA VAL A 471 16.09 9.57 -14.31
C VAL A 471 17.09 10.41 -13.52
N ILE A 472 17.00 10.39 -12.18
CA ILE A 472 17.97 11.05 -11.29
C ILE A 472 19.39 10.55 -11.56
N ALA A 473 19.60 9.23 -11.62
CA ALA A 473 20.93 8.66 -11.87
C ALA A 473 21.49 9.09 -13.23
N TYR A 474 20.66 9.06 -14.28
CA TYR A 474 21.03 9.51 -15.61
C TYR A 474 21.42 10.99 -15.62
N GLU A 475 20.61 11.83 -14.98
CA GLU A 475 20.83 13.28 -14.96
C GLU A 475 22.04 13.69 -14.11
N LEU A 476 22.27 13.07 -12.95
CA LEU A 476 23.47 13.33 -12.15
C LEU A 476 24.75 12.95 -12.91
N LEU A 477 24.70 11.91 -13.75
CA LEU A 477 25.88 11.45 -14.50
C LEU A 477 26.23 12.35 -15.68
N CYS A 478 25.27 13.03 -16.32
CA CYS A 478 25.50 13.76 -17.58
C CYS A 478 24.81 15.13 -17.73
N SER A 479 24.07 15.59 -16.72
CA SER A 479 23.29 16.84 -16.72
C SER A 479 22.27 16.96 -17.88
N LYS A 480 21.80 15.83 -18.41
CA LYS A 480 20.75 15.72 -19.44
C LYS A 480 19.68 14.74 -18.98
N LEU A 481 18.49 14.80 -19.58
CA LEU A 481 17.41 13.84 -19.35
C LEU A 481 17.49 12.67 -20.35
N PRO A 482 17.00 11.47 -19.96
CA PRO A 482 17.03 10.29 -20.83
C PRO A 482 16.02 10.35 -21.99
N TYR A 483 15.00 11.19 -21.86
CA TYR A 483 13.92 11.40 -22.83
C TYR A 483 13.82 12.85 -23.24
N LYS A 484 13.14 13.10 -24.36
CA LYS A 484 12.76 14.46 -24.73
C LYS A 484 11.65 14.95 -23.77
N PRO A 485 11.66 16.24 -23.40
CA PRO A 485 10.57 16.81 -22.60
C PRO A 485 9.22 16.57 -23.25
N LEU A 486 8.21 16.29 -22.43
CA LEU A 486 6.84 16.10 -22.91
C LEU A 486 6.27 17.44 -23.44
N PRO A 487 5.37 17.42 -24.45
CA PRO A 487 4.72 18.63 -24.94
C PRO A 487 3.90 19.32 -23.84
N LEU A 488 3.92 20.65 -23.80
CA LEU A 488 3.18 21.51 -22.84
C LEU A 488 1.65 21.35 -22.88
N ASN A 489 1.10 20.74 -23.94
CA ASN A 489 -0.33 20.52 -24.05
C ASN A 489 -0.70 19.32 -23.17
N HIS A 490 -1.32 19.59 -22.01
CA HIS A 490 -1.73 18.70 -20.91
C HIS A 490 -2.65 17.51 -21.29
N VAL A 491 -2.57 16.98 -22.50
CA VAL A 491 -3.22 15.72 -22.86
C VAL A 491 -2.37 14.59 -22.31
N ALA A 492 -2.91 13.87 -21.35
CA ALA A 492 -2.28 12.66 -20.82
C ALA A 492 -1.85 11.74 -21.99
N PRO A 493 -0.60 11.28 -22.01
CA PRO A 493 -0.12 10.40 -23.07
C PRO A 493 -0.98 9.12 -23.09
N LYS A 494 -1.31 8.65 -24.29
CA LYS A 494 -2.16 7.45 -24.47
C LYS A 494 -1.35 6.15 -24.52
N ASP A 495 -0.08 6.25 -24.86
CA ASP A 495 0.83 5.12 -25.03
C ASP A 495 2.27 5.52 -24.73
N TYR A 496 3.18 4.55 -24.81
CA TYR A 496 4.60 4.69 -24.49
C TYR A 496 5.46 5.30 -25.61
N SER A 497 4.88 5.77 -26.72
CA SER A 497 5.63 6.20 -27.91
C SER A 497 6.54 7.42 -27.69
N HIS A 498 6.31 8.20 -26.63
CA HIS A 498 7.15 9.37 -26.34
C HIS A 498 8.50 9.00 -25.70
N TRP A 499 8.62 7.82 -25.09
CA TRP A 499 9.78 7.42 -24.30
C TRP A 499 10.80 6.60 -25.10
N HIS A 500 11.51 7.29 -25.98
CA HIS A 500 12.68 6.75 -26.69
C HIS A 500 13.97 7.04 -25.90
N TYR A 501 14.57 6.00 -25.32
CA TYR A 501 15.76 6.15 -24.49
C TYR A 501 16.96 6.65 -25.31
N THR A 502 17.61 7.70 -24.82
CA THR A 502 18.88 8.17 -25.37
C THR A 502 20.04 7.60 -24.57
N SER A 503 20.93 6.84 -25.21
CA SER A 503 22.12 6.30 -24.56
C SER A 503 22.95 7.40 -23.90
N ILE A 504 23.29 7.22 -22.63
CA ILE A 504 24.08 8.20 -21.86
C ILE A 504 25.49 8.39 -22.45
N ARG A 505 26.00 7.36 -23.13
CA ARG A 505 27.33 7.38 -23.78
C ARG A 505 27.43 8.40 -24.91
N LYS A 506 26.30 8.91 -25.41
CA LYS A 506 26.26 10.06 -26.33
C LYS A 506 26.68 11.36 -25.66
N TYR A 507 26.41 11.50 -24.37
CA TYR A 507 26.71 12.70 -23.58
C TYR A 507 27.98 12.55 -22.75
N ARG A 508 28.29 11.33 -22.30
CA ARG A 508 29.46 11.04 -21.46
C ARG A 508 30.13 9.73 -21.88
N ALA A 509 31.20 9.82 -22.65
CA ALA A 509 31.81 8.69 -23.36
C ALA A 509 32.58 7.70 -22.46
N ASP A 510 33.06 8.14 -21.30
CA ASP A 510 33.73 7.34 -20.27
C ASP A 510 32.81 6.36 -19.54
N ILE A 511 31.48 6.53 -19.68
CA ILE A 511 30.51 5.60 -19.08
C ILE A 511 30.66 4.20 -19.70
N PRO A 512 30.91 3.16 -18.89
CA PRO A 512 30.96 1.79 -19.37
C PRO A 512 29.65 1.36 -20.02
N PHE A 513 29.74 0.50 -21.05
CA PHE A 513 28.57 0.01 -21.76
C PHE A 513 27.53 -0.65 -20.84
N TRP A 514 27.98 -1.48 -19.89
CA TRP A 514 27.09 -2.16 -18.94
C TRP A 514 26.32 -1.18 -18.04
N LEU A 515 26.91 -0.03 -17.70
CA LEU A 515 26.25 0.98 -16.87
C LEU A 515 25.12 1.67 -17.66
N ASP A 516 25.36 1.98 -18.94
CA ASP A 516 24.30 2.47 -19.84
C ASP A 516 23.18 1.43 -20.01
N GLN A 517 23.50 0.14 -20.07
CA GLN A 517 22.48 -0.92 -20.13
C GLN A 517 21.66 -1.02 -18.84
N ALA A 518 22.30 -0.84 -17.67
CA ALA A 518 21.59 -0.80 -16.39
C ALA A 518 20.60 0.37 -16.32
N LEU A 519 21.02 1.56 -16.75
CA LEU A 519 20.15 2.75 -16.86
C LEU A 519 19.01 2.51 -17.85
N MET A 520 19.31 1.98 -19.05
CA MET A 520 18.31 1.67 -20.06
C MET A 520 17.25 0.69 -19.55
N LYS A 521 17.63 -0.30 -18.75
CA LYS A 521 16.68 -1.24 -18.13
C LYS A 521 15.85 -0.59 -17.03
N ALA A 522 16.45 0.20 -16.14
CA ALA A 522 15.72 0.93 -15.10
C ALA A 522 14.71 1.93 -15.70
N LEU A 523 15.08 2.54 -16.82
CA LEU A 523 14.29 3.52 -17.55
C LEU A 523 13.36 2.87 -18.60
N ALA A 524 13.22 1.54 -18.67
CA ALA A 524 12.33 0.94 -19.66
C ALA A 524 10.90 1.53 -19.55
N PRO A 525 10.26 1.99 -20.65
CA PRO A 525 8.98 2.69 -20.55
C PRO A 525 7.89 1.82 -19.91
N LYS A 526 7.92 0.52 -20.21
CA LYS A 526 7.02 -0.49 -19.67
C LYS A 526 7.56 -1.04 -18.34
N PRO A 527 6.77 -1.01 -17.24
CA PRO A 527 7.25 -1.41 -15.92
C PRO A 527 7.64 -2.89 -15.82
N GLU A 528 7.03 -3.78 -16.62
CA GLU A 528 7.39 -5.20 -16.66
C GLU A 528 8.81 -5.47 -17.18
N LEU A 529 9.39 -4.52 -17.92
CA LEU A 529 10.75 -4.62 -18.46
C LEU A 529 11.82 -4.06 -17.51
N ARG A 530 11.41 -3.42 -16.41
CA ARG A 530 12.31 -2.86 -15.39
C ARG A 530 12.78 -3.95 -14.41
N TYR A 531 13.64 -3.55 -13.47
CA TYR A 531 14.07 -4.42 -12.37
C TYR A 531 12.91 -4.79 -11.45
N GLN A 532 12.97 -5.99 -10.86
CA GLN A 532 11.94 -6.46 -9.93
C GLN A 532 12.24 -6.05 -8.48
N ALA A 533 13.46 -5.57 -8.22
CA ALA A 533 13.85 -5.03 -6.92
C ALA A 533 14.90 -3.92 -7.06
N PHE A 534 14.89 -2.95 -6.15
CA PHE A 534 15.91 -1.88 -6.11
C PHE A 534 17.34 -2.44 -5.97
N SER A 535 17.51 -3.57 -5.27
CA SER A 535 18.81 -4.22 -5.11
C SER A 535 19.40 -4.75 -6.41
N GLU A 536 18.56 -5.15 -7.37
CA GLU A 536 19.04 -5.58 -8.69
C GLU A 536 19.61 -4.39 -9.48
N PHE A 537 18.93 -3.24 -9.41
CA PHE A 537 19.41 -2.01 -10.04
C PHE A 537 20.74 -1.54 -9.40
N ILE A 538 20.84 -1.56 -8.07
CA ILE A 538 22.10 -1.23 -7.37
C ILE A 538 23.22 -2.20 -7.72
N ASN A 539 22.93 -3.48 -7.88
CA ASN A 539 23.97 -4.43 -8.30
C ASN A 539 24.48 -4.10 -9.71
N ASP A 540 23.58 -3.85 -10.66
CA ASP A 540 23.93 -3.62 -12.07
C ASP A 540 24.50 -2.21 -12.33
N ILE A 541 24.21 -1.22 -11.48
CA ILE A 541 24.86 0.10 -11.56
C ILE A 541 26.30 0.06 -11.03
N ASN A 542 26.59 -0.87 -10.11
CA ASN A 542 27.90 -1.03 -9.46
C ASN A 542 28.81 -2.06 -10.15
N LYS A 543 28.24 -3.07 -10.80
CA LYS A 543 28.99 -4.19 -11.38
C LYS A 543 28.48 -4.54 -12.79
N PRO A 544 29.37 -5.00 -13.69
CA PRO A 544 28.94 -5.52 -14.99
C PRO A 544 27.99 -6.70 -14.85
N ASN A 545 26.94 -6.73 -15.68
CA ASN A 545 26.02 -7.85 -15.78
C ASN A 545 26.18 -8.55 -17.15
N PRO A 546 26.84 -9.73 -17.21
CA PRO A 546 27.11 -10.43 -18.47
C PRO A 546 25.85 -10.81 -19.25
N TYR A 547 24.72 -11.01 -18.56
CA TYR A 547 23.44 -11.32 -19.20
C TYR A 547 22.88 -10.11 -19.97
N LEU A 548 22.96 -8.91 -19.39
CA LEU A 548 22.54 -7.69 -20.06
C LEU A 548 23.46 -7.38 -21.25
N GLU A 549 24.77 -7.52 -21.09
CA GLU A 549 25.73 -7.31 -22.18
C GLU A 549 25.50 -8.27 -23.35
N SER A 550 25.31 -9.55 -23.07
CA SER A 550 25.08 -10.56 -24.11
C SER A 550 23.74 -10.38 -24.84
N THR A 551 22.69 -9.98 -24.13
CA THR A 551 21.36 -9.70 -24.73
C THR A 551 21.40 -8.44 -25.58
N ALA A 552 22.07 -7.39 -25.09
CA ALA A 552 22.29 -6.18 -25.86
C ALA A 552 23.08 -6.49 -27.13
N ASN A 553 24.16 -7.27 -27.03
CA ASN A 553 25.03 -7.70 -28.13
C ASN A 553 24.36 -8.61 -29.17
N LYS A 554 23.25 -9.29 -28.82
CA LYS A 554 22.44 -10.09 -29.77
C LYS A 554 21.36 -9.28 -30.51
N SER A 555 21.07 -8.05 -30.07
CA SER A 555 20.07 -7.20 -30.74
C SER A 555 20.55 -6.74 -32.13
N SER A 556 19.75 -6.98 -33.17
CA SER A 556 20.07 -6.59 -34.57
C SER A 556 20.42 -5.10 -34.69
N ILE A 557 21.35 -4.76 -35.59
CA ILE A 557 21.78 -3.37 -35.88
C ILE A 557 20.57 -2.48 -36.18
N MET A 558 19.53 -3.03 -36.80
CA MET A 558 18.27 -2.32 -37.09
C MET A 558 17.52 -1.85 -35.83
N LYS A 559 17.69 -2.53 -34.69
CA LYS A 559 17.14 -2.10 -33.40
C LYS A 559 18.05 -1.12 -32.66
N ARG A 560 19.36 -1.11 -32.95
CA ARG A 560 20.35 -0.26 -32.27
C ARG A 560 20.53 1.11 -32.92
N ASP A 561 20.59 1.15 -34.24
CA ASP A 561 20.71 2.38 -35.03
C ASP A 561 19.97 2.23 -36.36
N PRO A 562 18.63 2.38 -36.36
CA PRO A 562 17.84 2.25 -37.58
C PRO A 562 18.26 3.29 -38.63
N VAL A 563 18.73 4.47 -38.20
CA VAL A 563 19.16 5.54 -39.11
C VAL A 563 20.42 5.13 -39.88
N MET A 564 21.39 4.51 -39.21
CA MET A 564 22.58 3.98 -39.87
C MET A 564 22.23 2.88 -40.89
N VAL A 565 21.29 2.00 -40.56
CA VAL A 565 20.80 0.98 -41.52
C VAL A 565 20.17 1.63 -42.74
N TRP A 566 19.29 2.61 -42.55
CA TRP A 566 18.68 3.34 -43.67
C TRP A 566 19.71 4.11 -44.49
N LYS A 567 20.73 4.72 -43.86
CA LYS A 567 21.85 5.37 -44.57
C LYS A 567 22.63 4.35 -45.41
N CYS A 568 22.93 3.17 -44.87
CA CYS A 568 23.61 2.11 -45.62
C CYS A 568 22.75 1.62 -46.80
N ILE A 569 21.46 1.38 -46.59
CA ILE A 569 20.53 0.98 -47.65
C ILE A 569 20.46 2.06 -48.73
N SER A 570 20.28 3.33 -48.35
CA SER A 570 20.25 4.45 -49.29
C SER A 570 21.57 4.60 -50.06
N LEU A 571 22.72 4.40 -49.41
CA LEU A 571 24.03 4.42 -50.07
C LEU A 571 24.18 3.28 -51.07
N CYS A 572 23.76 2.06 -50.71
CA CYS A 572 23.77 0.91 -51.62
C CYS A 572 22.86 1.14 -52.83
N LEU A 573 21.65 1.68 -52.62
CA LEU A 573 20.72 2.03 -53.69
C LEU A 573 21.28 3.13 -54.59
N PHE A 574 21.96 4.14 -54.02
CA PHE A 574 22.62 5.19 -54.78
C PHE A 574 23.76 4.63 -55.66
N ILE A 575 24.61 3.75 -55.12
CA ILE A 575 25.67 3.09 -55.89
C ILE A 575 25.07 2.25 -57.01
N ALA A 576 24.03 1.46 -56.73
CA ALA A 576 23.34 0.66 -57.75
C ALA A 576 22.76 1.53 -58.88
N LEU A 577 22.16 2.67 -58.54
CA LEU A 577 21.66 3.63 -59.51
C LEU A 577 22.77 4.19 -60.41
N VAL A 578 23.91 4.56 -59.82
CA VAL A 578 25.09 5.04 -60.56
C VAL A 578 25.63 3.96 -61.50
N CYS A 579 25.73 2.70 -61.05
CA CYS A 579 26.14 1.59 -61.90
C CYS A 579 25.19 1.38 -63.09
N VAL A 580 23.88 1.45 -62.86
CA VAL A 580 22.89 1.31 -63.95
C VAL A 580 23.01 2.46 -64.96
N LEU A 581 23.25 3.69 -64.49
CA LEU A 581 23.48 4.84 -65.35
C LEU A 581 24.74 4.67 -66.22
N ILE A 582 25.85 4.21 -65.63
CA ILE A 582 27.11 3.96 -66.35
C ILE A 582 26.97 2.83 -67.39
N ILE A 583 26.16 1.81 -67.11
CA ILE A 583 25.92 0.70 -68.06
C ILE A 583 24.98 1.12 -69.21
N LYS A 584 24.18 2.18 -69.04
CA LYS A 584 23.24 2.68 -70.06
C LYS A 584 23.79 3.81 -70.94
N THR A 585 24.92 4.41 -70.56
CA THR A 585 25.72 5.34 -71.39
C THR A 585 26.81 4.58 -72.13
#